data_AF-A0A7S2EZ40-F1
#
_entry.id   AF-A0A7S2EZ40-F1
#
_cell.length_a   1.000
_cell.length_b   1.000
_cell.length_c   1.000
_cell.angle_alpha   90.00
_cell.angle_beta   90.00
_cell.angle_gamma   90.00
#
_symmetry.space_group_name_H-M   'P 1'
#
loop_
_entity.id
_entity.type
_entity.pdbx_description
1 polymer ?
#
loop_
_entity_poly.entity_id
_entity_poly.type
_entity_poly.pdbx_seq_one_letter_code
_entity_poly.pdbx_strand_id
1 'polypeptide(L)'
;NIQFMDTTTKILFNRTVVQLGLCAFRSGLIQEAHECLSDIVSGGRIRELLAQGMTSHQRFPEKNSEQEILEKKRQIPYHMHLSLELVETCYLTSAMLIEIPEMASKPYEKPKSSGSRFRRFMDLFERQVFTGPPETTRDFVVIASKHLSKGEWKKCSELLLNLPVWEQVHGSEAVKKMLNQKIQEQGLV
;
A
#
# COMPACT_ATOMS: atom_id res chain seq x y z
N ASN A 1 -20.28 -9.04 -10.23
CA ASN A 1 -20.90 -8.45 -11.44
C ASN A 1 -20.22 -7.16 -11.96
N ILE A 2 -19.11 -6.67 -11.36
CA ILE A 2 -18.44 -5.41 -11.77
C ILE A 2 -17.60 -5.55 -13.05
N GLN A 3 -17.16 -6.77 -13.38
CA GLN A 3 -16.34 -7.04 -14.58
C GLN A 3 -17.08 -6.71 -15.89
N PHE A 4 -18.41 -6.73 -15.89
CA PHE A 4 -19.25 -6.43 -17.06
C PHE A 4 -19.70 -4.96 -17.17
N MET A 5 -19.32 -4.11 -16.21
CA MET A 5 -19.70 -2.70 -16.24
C MET A 5 -18.82 -1.88 -17.21
N ASP A 6 -19.33 -0.72 -17.62
CA ASP A 6 -18.60 0.25 -18.42
C ASP A 6 -17.34 0.76 -17.70
N THR A 7 -16.37 1.24 -18.46
CA THR A 7 -15.06 1.61 -17.91
C THR A 7 -15.14 2.77 -16.92
N THR A 8 -16.04 3.72 -17.14
CA THR A 8 -16.22 4.87 -16.24
C THR A 8 -16.73 4.41 -14.88
N THR A 9 -17.70 3.49 -14.85
CA THR A 9 -18.18 2.90 -13.60
C THR A 9 -17.11 2.07 -12.90
N LYS A 10 -16.25 1.36 -13.63
CA LYS A 10 -15.09 0.65 -13.04
C LYS A 10 -14.10 1.62 -12.39
N ILE A 11 -13.80 2.75 -13.02
CA ILE A 11 -12.92 3.78 -12.46
C ILE A 11 -13.55 4.35 -11.18
N LEU A 12 -14.83 4.70 -11.22
CA LEU A 12 -15.55 5.22 -10.06
C LEU A 12 -15.54 4.21 -8.91
N PHE A 13 -15.85 2.94 -9.21
CA PHE A 13 -15.80 1.85 -8.24
C PHE A 13 -14.42 1.72 -7.58
N ASN A 14 -13.35 1.64 -8.37
CA ASN A 14 -11.98 1.53 -7.84
C ASN A 14 -11.64 2.72 -6.93
N ARG A 15 -12.04 3.94 -7.32
CA ARG A 15 -11.81 5.14 -6.51
C ARG A 15 -12.59 5.10 -5.20
N THR A 16 -13.84 4.64 -5.22
CA THR A 16 -14.65 4.45 -4.01
C THR A 16 -14.06 3.37 -3.10
N VAL A 17 -13.56 2.26 -3.66
CA VAL A 17 -12.88 1.20 -2.87
C VAL A 17 -11.62 1.75 -2.20
N VAL A 18 -10.80 2.54 -2.89
CA VAL A 18 -9.63 3.19 -2.28
C VAL A 18 -10.05 4.10 -1.13
N GLN A 19 -11.07 4.93 -1.32
CA GLN A 19 -11.57 5.82 -0.27
C GLN A 19 -12.13 5.06 0.92
N LEU A 20 -12.83 3.95 0.68
CA LEU A 20 -13.33 3.07 1.74
C LEU A 20 -12.17 2.43 2.51
N GLY A 21 -11.14 1.94 1.82
CA GLY A 21 -9.93 1.40 2.43
C GLY A 21 -9.19 2.43 3.28
N LEU A 22 -9.04 3.66 2.79
CA LEU A 22 -8.46 4.76 3.58
C LEU A 22 -9.31 5.14 4.79
N CYS A 23 -10.65 5.08 4.67
CA CYS A 23 -11.57 5.32 5.78
C CYS A 23 -11.46 4.22 6.85
N ALA A 24 -11.43 2.95 6.44
CA ALA A 24 -11.20 1.81 7.32
C ALA A 24 -9.86 1.95 8.06
N PHE A 25 -8.79 2.31 7.34
CA PHE A 25 -7.47 2.54 7.92
C PHE A 25 -7.49 3.63 9.00
N ARG A 26 -8.14 4.78 8.73
CA ARG A 26 -8.29 5.87 9.70
C ARG A 26 -9.09 5.47 10.93
N SER A 27 -9.99 4.50 10.80
CA SER A 27 -10.80 3.96 11.89
C SER A 27 -10.08 2.87 12.69
N GLY A 28 -8.85 2.51 12.32
CA GLY A 28 -8.06 1.45 12.98
C GLY A 28 -8.45 0.02 12.57
N LEU A 29 -9.27 -0.12 11.52
CA LEU A 29 -9.70 -1.39 10.93
C LEU A 29 -8.63 -1.86 9.93
N ILE A 30 -7.51 -2.36 10.45
CA ILE A 30 -6.30 -2.67 9.66
C ILE A 30 -6.52 -3.86 8.71
N GLN A 31 -7.26 -4.88 9.14
CA GLN A 31 -7.53 -6.07 8.31
C GLN A 31 -8.41 -5.71 7.10
N GLU A 32 -9.48 -4.97 7.36
CA GLU A 32 -10.45 -4.52 6.37
C GLU A 32 -9.81 -3.54 5.39
N ALA A 33 -8.94 -2.64 5.89
CA ALA A 33 -8.15 -1.75 5.04
C ALA A 33 -7.20 -2.53 4.14
N HIS A 34 -6.50 -3.53 4.66
CA HIS A 34 -5.61 -4.38 3.89
C HIS A 34 -6.38 -5.13 2.78
N GLU A 35 -7.50 -5.76 3.11
CA GLU A 35 -8.32 -6.50 2.15
C GLU A 35 -8.87 -5.59 1.05
N CYS A 36 -9.43 -4.43 1.40
CA CYS A 36 -9.96 -3.47 0.41
C CYS A 36 -8.88 -2.95 -0.54
N LEU A 37 -7.68 -2.69 -0.03
CA LEU A 37 -6.59 -2.10 -0.82
C LEU A 37 -5.78 -3.15 -1.59
N SER A 38 -5.79 -4.41 -1.15
CA SER A 38 -4.98 -5.48 -1.74
C SER A 38 -5.24 -5.64 -3.23
N ASP A 39 -6.49 -5.69 -3.67
CA ASP A 39 -6.82 -5.92 -5.09
C ASP A 39 -6.34 -4.79 -6.01
N ILE A 40 -6.36 -3.55 -5.51
CA ILE A 40 -5.99 -2.36 -6.28
C ILE A 40 -4.48 -2.18 -6.31
N VAL A 41 -3.83 -2.34 -5.16
CA VAL A 41 -2.38 -2.11 -5.04
C VAL A 41 -1.61 -3.29 -5.60
N SER A 42 -1.99 -4.54 -5.31
CA SER A 42 -1.23 -5.75 -5.68
C SER A 42 -0.94 -5.88 -7.17
N GLY A 43 -1.83 -5.36 -8.03
CA GLY A 43 -1.71 -5.42 -9.49
C GLY A 43 -0.73 -4.43 -10.12
N GLY A 44 -0.21 -3.44 -9.39
CA GLY A 44 0.86 -2.54 -9.86
C GLY A 44 0.44 -1.50 -10.90
N ARG A 45 -0.84 -1.52 -11.25
CA ARG A 45 -1.46 -0.63 -12.24
C ARG A 45 -2.38 0.38 -11.55
N ILE A 46 -2.08 0.77 -10.30
CA ILE A 46 -2.93 1.68 -9.52
C ILE A 46 -3.18 3.02 -10.22
N ARG A 47 -2.17 3.55 -10.95
CA ARG A 47 -2.30 4.78 -11.77
C ARG A 47 -3.37 4.64 -12.84
N GLU A 48 -3.37 3.50 -13.54
CA GLU A 48 -4.30 3.19 -14.61
C GLU A 48 -5.70 2.89 -14.07
N LEU A 49 -5.79 2.09 -13.01
CA LEU A 49 -7.04 1.70 -12.37
C LEU A 49 -7.82 2.88 -11.77
N LEU A 50 -7.11 3.95 -11.36
CA LEU A 50 -7.70 5.18 -10.83
C LEU A 50 -7.81 6.30 -11.87
N ALA A 51 -7.46 6.03 -13.14
CA ALA A 51 -7.46 6.98 -14.25
C ALA A 51 -6.62 8.26 -14.00
N GLN A 52 -5.50 8.13 -13.29
CA GLN A 52 -4.58 9.23 -12.97
C GLN A 52 -3.34 9.28 -13.86
N GLY A 53 -3.29 8.42 -14.87
CA GLY A 53 -2.17 8.30 -15.80
C GLY A 53 -1.87 6.86 -16.14
N MET A 54 -0.87 6.68 -16.99
CA MET A 54 -0.36 5.37 -17.37
C MET A 54 0.91 5.06 -16.60
N THR A 55 1.11 3.79 -16.22
CA THR A 55 2.40 3.36 -15.68
C THR A 55 3.40 3.22 -16.85
N SER A 56 4.39 4.10 -16.91
CA SER A 56 5.38 4.18 -18.00
C SER A 56 6.22 2.91 -18.21
N HIS A 57 6.19 1.97 -17.27
CA HIS A 57 7.02 0.76 -17.24
C HIS A 57 6.46 -0.43 -18.03
N GLN A 58 5.23 -0.38 -18.53
CA GLN A 58 4.71 -1.38 -19.47
C GLN A 58 4.57 -0.77 -20.86
N ARG A 59 5.73 -0.43 -21.46
CA ARG A 59 5.83 -0.29 -22.92
C ARG A 59 5.69 -1.69 -23.52
N PHE A 60 4.46 -2.17 -23.63
CA PHE A 60 4.16 -3.13 -24.69
C PHE A 60 4.37 -2.38 -26.02
N PRO A 61 5.21 -2.88 -26.94
CA PRO A 61 5.47 -2.20 -28.22
C PRO A 61 4.25 -2.05 -29.13
N GLU A 62 3.10 -2.65 -28.77
CA GLU A 62 1.91 -2.74 -29.61
C GLU A 62 0.64 -2.21 -28.91
N LYS A 63 0.74 -1.16 -28.08
CA LYS A 63 -0.48 -0.47 -27.63
C LYS A 63 -0.97 0.44 -28.76
N ASN A 64 -2.13 0.09 -29.32
CA ASN A 64 -2.74 0.78 -30.46
C ASN A 64 -2.93 2.27 -30.11
N SER A 65 -2.42 3.19 -30.94
CA SER A 65 -2.39 4.65 -30.68
C SER A 65 -3.78 5.22 -30.34
N GLU A 66 -4.85 4.62 -30.88
CA GLU A 66 -6.24 4.96 -30.58
C GLU A 66 -6.65 4.65 -29.13
N GLN A 67 -6.15 3.55 -28.55
CA GLN A 67 -6.41 3.19 -27.16
C GLN A 67 -5.75 4.19 -26.20
N GLU A 68 -4.54 4.67 -26.53
CA GLU A 68 -3.87 5.68 -25.70
C GLU A 68 -4.61 7.01 -25.70
N ILE A 69 -5.15 7.42 -26.85
CA ILE A 69 -5.96 8.64 -26.96
C ILE A 69 -7.24 8.50 -26.13
N LEU A 70 -7.91 7.36 -26.20
CA LEU A 70 -9.12 7.09 -25.40
C LEU A 70 -8.83 7.02 -23.90
N GLU A 71 -7.71 6.41 -23.50
CA GLU A 71 -7.27 6.37 -22.10
C GLU A 71 -6.89 7.77 -21.58
N LYS A 72 -6.20 8.60 -22.38
CA LYS A 72 -5.93 10.01 -22.04
C LYS A 72 -7.21 10.83 -21.88
N LYS A 73 -8.20 10.65 -22.76
CA LYS A 73 -9.51 11.32 -22.66
C LYS A 73 -10.30 10.93 -21.40
N ARG A 74 -10.01 9.76 -20.82
CA ARG A 74 -10.68 9.24 -19.61
C ARG A 74 -9.96 9.64 -18.32
N GLN A 75 -8.83 10.33 -18.41
CA GLN A 75 -8.10 10.76 -17.21
C GLN A 75 -8.91 11.80 -16.45
N ILE A 76 -8.94 11.63 -15.14
CA ILE A 76 -9.58 12.60 -14.25
C ILE A 76 -8.66 13.81 -14.05
N PRO A 77 -9.24 15.01 -13.80
CA PRO A 77 -8.45 16.20 -13.56
C PRO A 77 -7.64 16.10 -12.25
N TYR A 78 -6.50 16.78 -12.20
CA TYR A 78 -5.52 16.68 -11.10
C TYR A 78 -6.09 16.94 -9.70
N HIS A 79 -7.04 17.86 -9.55
CA HIS A 79 -7.66 18.14 -8.24
C HIS A 79 -8.55 17.00 -7.72
N MET A 80 -8.85 15.99 -8.55
CA MET A 80 -9.53 14.76 -8.14
C MET A 80 -8.55 13.60 -7.93
N HIS A 81 -7.24 13.80 -8.09
CA HIS A 81 -6.27 12.73 -7.90
C HIS A 81 -6.19 12.35 -6.42
N LEU A 82 -5.98 11.06 -6.20
CA LEU A 82 -5.69 10.48 -4.90
C LEU A 82 -4.19 10.33 -4.79
N SER A 83 -3.63 10.59 -3.61
CA SER A 83 -2.21 10.34 -3.37
C SER A 83 -1.94 8.84 -3.43
N LEU A 84 -1.28 8.42 -4.51
CA LEU A 84 -0.93 7.01 -4.73
C LEU A 84 0.08 6.52 -3.70
N GLU A 85 0.97 7.42 -3.28
CA GLU A 85 1.95 7.17 -2.23
C GLU A 85 1.27 6.94 -0.88
N LEU A 86 0.23 7.71 -0.56
CA LEU A 86 -0.59 7.48 0.63
C LEU A 86 -1.27 6.11 0.60
N VAL A 87 -1.91 5.78 -0.53
CA VAL A 87 -2.63 4.50 -0.66
C VAL A 87 -1.67 3.32 -0.53
N GLU A 88 -0.50 3.41 -1.16
CA GLU A 88 0.51 2.36 -1.08
C GLU A 88 1.12 2.26 0.32
N THR A 89 1.38 3.38 0.98
CA THR A 89 1.88 3.40 2.36
C THR A 89 0.86 2.77 3.31
N CYS A 90 -0.42 3.15 3.25
CA CYS A 90 -1.49 2.54 4.04
C CYS A 90 -1.60 1.03 3.81
N TYR A 91 -1.54 0.57 2.56
CA TYR A 91 -1.56 -0.85 2.23
C TYR A 91 -0.35 -1.59 2.81
N LEU A 92 0.87 -1.09 2.58
CA LEU A 92 2.10 -1.74 3.07
C LEU A 92 2.19 -1.73 4.59
N THR A 93 1.80 -0.64 5.27
CA THR A 93 1.74 -0.60 6.74
C THR A 93 0.71 -1.59 7.28
N SER A 94 -0.45 -1.74 6.62
CA SER A 94 -1.46 -2.72 7.03
C SER A 94 -0.95 -4.16 6.85
N ALA A 95 -0.33 -4.46 5.70
CA ALA A 95 0.30 -5.75 5.44
C ALA A 95 1.41 -6.04 6.46
N MET A 96 2.24 -5.06 6.79
CA MET A 96 3.30 -5.17 7.79
C MET A 96 2.76 -5.59 9.16
N LEU A 97 1.68 -4.94 9.62
CA LEU A 97 1.05 -5.23 10.92
C LEU A 97 0.33 -6.58 10.98
N ILE A 98 -0.01 -7.17 9.84
CA ILE A 98 -0.71 -8.47 9.76
C ILE A 98 0.30 -9.61 9.54
N GLU A 99 1.19 -9.46 8.56
CA GLU A 99 2.05 -10.54 8.10
C GLU A 99 3.24 -10.81 9.04
N ILE A 100 3.82 -9.80 9.69
CA ILE A 100 4.99 -9.98 10.57
C ILE A 100 4.63 -10.79 11.83
N PRO A 101 3.54 -10.47 12.55
CA PRO A 101 3.12 -11.28 13.69
C PRO A 101 2.71 -12.70 13.27
N GLU A 102 2.08 -12.87 12.10
CA GLU A 102 1.76 -14.19 11.56
C GLU A 102 3.03 -15.01 11.30
N MET A 103 4.07 -14.40 10.73
CA MET A 103 5.37 -15.05 10.52
C MET A 103 6.05 -15.43 11.83
N ALA A 104 6.04 -14.52 12.82
CA ALA A 104 6.68 -14.75 14.11
C ALA A 104 5.99 -15.88 14.89
N SER A 105 4.66 -15.93 14.84
CA SER A 105 3.87 -16.97 15.54
C SER A 105 3.90 -18.34 14.85
N LYS A 106 4.08 -18.38 13.52
CA LYS A 106 4.02 -19.62 12.72
C LYS A 106 5.22 -19.80 11.79
N PRO A 107 6.44 -19.97 12.32
CA PRO A 107 7.66 -20.04 11.51
C PRO A 107 7.74 -21.26 10.57
N TYR A 108 7.00 -22.34 10.86
CA TYR A 108 7.04 -23.59 10.10
C TYR A 108 5.85 -23.79 9.14
N GLU A 109 4.82 -22.94 9.22
CA GLU A 109 3.68 -22.99 8.29
C GLU A 109 3.95 -22.06 7.11
N LYS A 110 3.52 -22.46 5.90
CA LYS A 110 3.49 -21.52 4.78
C LYS A 110 2.48 -20.42 5.12
N PRO A 111 2.88 -19.14 5.13
CA PRO A 111 1.96 -18.04 5.39
C PRO A 111 0.80 -18.10 4.40
N LYS A 112 -0.43 -17.86 4.84
CA LYS A 112 -1.60 -17.78 3.93
C LYS A 112 -1.41 -16.70 2.86
N SER A 113 -0.63 -15.66 3.18
CA SER A 113 -0.30 -14.52 2.32
C SER A 113 1.08 -14.65 1.65
N SER A 114 1.59 -15.86 1.44
CA SER A 114 2.93 -16.11 0.85
C SER A 114 3.13 -15.53 -0.57
N GLY A 115 2.05 -15.13 -1.26
CA GLY A 115 2.10 -14.42 -2.54
C GLY A 115 1.93 -12.89 -2.48
N SER A 116 1.81 -12.31 -1.28
CA SER A 116 1.56 -10.89 -1.06
C SER A 116 2.65 -10.01 -1.70
N ARG A 117 2.23 -8.87 -2.25
CA ARG A 117 3.13 -7.84 -2.79
C ARG A 117 4.14 -7.40 -1.73
N PHE A 118 3.73 -7.30 -0.47
CA PHE A 118 4.60 -6.93 0.64
C PHE A 118 5.76 -7.91 0.82
N ARG A 119 5.50 -9.22 0.84
CA ARG A 119 6.56 -10.24 0.97
C ARG A 119 7.54 -10.23 -0.19
N ARG A 120 7.05 -10.07 -1.43
CA ARG A 120 7.94 -9.93 -2.60
C ARG A 120 8.87 -8.72 -2.46
N PHE A 121 8.38 -7.59 -1.94
CA PHE A 121 9.22 -6.44 -1.67
C PHE A 121 10.26 -6.72 -0.57
N MET A 122 9.86 -7.40 0.51
CA MET A 122 10.77 -7.78 1.58
C MET A 122 11.89 -8.71 1.08
N ASP A 123 11.55 -9.75 0.32
CA ASP A 123 12.52 -10.69 -0.26
C ASP A 123 13.49 -9.99 -1.22
N LEU A 124 12.99 -9.07 -2.06
CA LEU A 124 13.83 -8.29 -2.96
C LEU A 124 14.80 -7.39 -2.21
N PHE A 125 14.34 -6.76 -1.13
CA PHE A 125 15.17 -5.91 -0.29
C PHE A 125 16.21 -6.71 0.51
N GLU A 126 15.91 -7.94 0.93
CA GLU A 126 16.87 -8.83 1.59
C GLU A 126 17.96 -9.36 0.65
N ARG A 127 17.63 -9.54 -0.63
CA ARG A 127 18.60 -9.97 -1.64
C ARG A 127 19.53 -8.84 -2.11
N GLN A 128 19.26 -7.59 -1.75
CA GLN A 128 20.14 -6.48 -2.10
C GLN A 128 21.44 -6.54 -1.30
N VAL A 129 22.56 -6.65 -2.00
CA VAL A 129 23.92 -6.72 -1.43
C VAL A 129 24.33 -5.41 -0.75
N PHE A 130 23.79 -4.29 -1.21
CA PHE A 130 23.99 -2.96 -0.64
C PHE A 130 22.64 -2.36 -0.26
N THR A 131 22.44 -2.10 1.02
CA THR A 131 21.27 -1.38 1.52
C THR A 131 21.72 0.01 1.98
N GLY A 132 21.41 1.01 1.18
CA GLY A 132 21.60 2.42 1.53
C GLY A 132 20.56 2.89 2.56
N PRO A 133 20.66 4.14 3.06
CA PRO A 133 19.58 4.72 3.85
C PRO A 133 18.26 4.72 3.05
N PRO A 134 17.09 4.58 3.71
CA PRO A 134 15.81 4.55 3.01
C PRO A 134 15.54 5.87 2.29
N GLU A 135 15.28 5.79 0.99
CA GLU A 135 14.95 6.97 0.16
C GLU A 135 13.46 6.98 -0.22
N THR A 136 12.86 5.80 -0.38
CA THR A 136 11.45 5.67 -0.74
C THR A 136 10.59 5.27 0.45
N THR A 137 9.33 5.68 0.44
CA THR A 137 8.31 5.26 1.43
C THR A 137 8.23 3.74 1.59
N ARG A 138 8.46 2.99 0.50
CA ARG A 138 8.52 1.53 0.53
C ARG A 138 9.72 1.03 1.35
N ASP A 139 10.89 1.62 1.17
CA ASP A 139 12.10 1.24 1.91
C ASP A 139 11.92 1.51 3.40
N PHE A 140 11.31 2.65 3.77
CA PHE A 140 10.99 2.94 5.16
C PHE A 140 10.10 1.86 5.79
N VAL A 141 9.06 1.40 5.08
CA VAL A 141 8.17 0.34 5.59
C VAL A 141 8.89 -1.01 5.70
N VAL A 142 9.79 -1.35 4.76
CA VAL A 142 10.57 -2.60 4.82
C VAL A 142 11.66 -2.56 5.90
N ILE A 143 12.27 -1.40 6.16
CA ILE A 143 13.21 -1.29 7.29
C ILE A 143 12.43 -1.33 8.61
N ALA A 144 11.28 -0.68 8.68
CA ALA A 144 10.39 -0.74 9.84
C ALA A 144 9.91 -2.19 10.11
N SER A 145 9.63 -2.98 9.07
CA SER A 145 9.26 -4.39 9.21
C SER A 145 10.38 -5.23 9.83
N LYS A 146 11.64 -5.00 9.40
CA LYS A 146 12.81 -5.66 9.99
C LYS A 146 13.00 -5.31 11.47
N HIS A 147 12.79 -4.05 11.86
CA HIS A 147 12.83 -3.66 13.26
C HIS A 147 11.70 -4.30 14.07
N LEU A 148 10.48 -4.36 13.52
CA LEU A 148 9.35 -5.00 14.17
C LEU A 148 9.58 -6.51 14.37
N SER A 149 10.12 -7.19 13.36
CA SER A 149 10.48 -8.62 13.46
C SER A 149 11.55 -8.93 14.50
N LYS A 150 12.35 -7.93 14.92
CA LYS A 150 13.34 -8.04 16.00
C LYS A 150 12.78 -7.64 17.37
N GLY A 151 11.50 -7.26 17.46
CA GLY A 151 10.88 -6.73 18.68
C GLY A 151 11.21 -5.26 18.98
N GLU A 152 11.92 -4.55 18.08
CA GLU A 152 12.29 -3.14 18.25
C GLU A 152 11.16 -2.19 17.81
N TRP A 153 10.01 -2.28 18.47
CA TRP A 153 8.80 -1.54 18.09
C TRP A 153 8.97 -0.01 18.15
N LYS A 154 9.81 0.52 19.04
CA LYS A 154 10.07 1.97 19.16
C LYS A 154 10.70 2.55 17.88
N LYS A 155 11.73 1.88 17.35
CA LYS A 155 12.40 2.29 16.11
C LYS A 155 11.47 2.12 14.91
N CYS A 156 10.69 1.04 14.88
CA CYS A 156 9.66 0.82 13.87
C CYS A 156 8.64 1.96 13.85
N SER A 157 8.12 2.34 15.03
CA SER A 157 7.17 3.43 15.17
C SER A 157 7.78 4.77 14.76
N GLU A 158 9.00 5.07 15.16
CA GLU A 158 9.67 6.33 14.77
C GLU A 158 9.82 6.44 13.25
N LEU A 159 10.31 5.39 12.58
CA LEU A 159 10.48 5.36 11.14
C LEU A 159 9.14 5.54 10.39
N LEU A 160 8.08 4.89 10.86
CA LEU A 160 6.77 5.00 10.23
C LEU A 160 6.11 6.35 10.50
N LEU A 161 6.11 6.85 11.74
CA LEU A 161 5.42 8.09 12.10
C LEU A 161 6.06 9.34 11.48
N ASN A 162 7.35 9.27 11.15
CA ASN A 162 8.10 10.34 10.51
C ASN A 162 7.88 10.45 8.99
N LEU A 163 7.08 9.56 8.39
CA LEU A 163 6.79 9.65 6.95
C LEU A 163 5.96 10.92 6.65
N PRO A 164 6.36 11.73 5.64
CA PRO A 164 5.65 12.96 5.27
C PRO A 164 4.24 12.69 4.73
N VAL A 165 4.00 11.46 4.27
CA VAL A 165 2.73 11.00 3.69
C VAL A 165 1.55 11.17 4.65
N TRP A 166 1.78 11.09 5.96
CA TRP A 166 0.70 11.21 6.95
C TRP A 166 0.10 12.61 7.03
N GLU A 167 0.81 13.65 6.58
CA GLU A 167 0.29 15.02 6.54
C GLU A 167 -0.83 15.19 5.52
N GLN A 168 -0.90 14.30 4.53
CA GLN A 168 -1.96 14.28 3.51
C GLN A 168 -3.28 13.70 4.05
N VAL A 169 -3.27 13.11 5.25
CA VAL A 169 -4.44 12.46 5.85
C VAL A 169 -5.18 13.43 6.77
N HIS A 170 -6.49 13.53 6.59
CA HIS A 170 -7.36 14.25 7.52
C HIS A 170 -7.32 13.59 8.91
N GLY A 171 -6.90 14.34 9.92
CA GLY A 171 -6.71 13.81 11.27
C GLY A 171 -5.40 13.02 11.42
N SER A 172 -4.31 13.51 10.82
CA SER A 172 -2.98 12.91 10.87
C SER A 172 -2.56 12.47 12.28
N GLU A 173 -2.80 13.31 13.30
CA GLU A 173 -2.46 13.00 14.69
C GLU A 173 -3.19 11.77 15.24
N ALA A 174 -4.48 11.63 14.92
CA ALA A 174 -5.27 10.48 15.36
C ALA A 174 -4.76 9.19 14.71
N VAL A 175 -4.41 9.24 13.42
CA VAL A 175 -3.83 8.11 12.68
C VAL A 175 -2.45 7.75 13.25
N LYS A 176 -1.59 8.74 13.51
CA LYS A 176 -0.28 8.53 14.14
C LYS A 176 -0.41 7.88 15.52
N LYS A 177 -1.36 8.34 16.34
CA LYS A 177 -1.63 7.76 17.67
C LYS A 177 -2.13 6.32 17.56
N MET A 178 -3.08 6.07 16.65
CA MET A 178 -3.62 4.73 16.39
C MET A 178 -2.52 3.77 15.92
N LEU A 179 -1.67 4.20 14.97
CA LEU A 179 -0.55 3.39 14.47
C LEU A 179 0.45 3.07 15.57
N ASN A 180 0.81 4.03 16.42
CA ASN A 180 1.72 3.78 17.53
C ASN A 180 1.16 2.72 18.49
N GLN A 181 -0.13 2.81 18.83
CA GLN A 181 -0.80 1.81 19.66
C GLN A 181 -0.78 0.43 19.00
N LYS A 182 -1.10 0.34 17.70
CA LYS A 182 -1.09 -0.93 16.96
C LYS A 182 0.31 -1.54 16.84
N ILE A 183 1.32 -0.73 16.57
CA ILE A 183 2.72 -1.19 16.50
C ILE A 183 3.19 -1.69 17.87
N GLN A 184 2.82 -0.98 18.94
CA GLN A 184 3.13 -1.39 20.30
C GLN A 184 2.44 -2.72 20.67
N GLU A 185 1.16 -2.89 20.32
CA GLU A 185 0.43 -4.15 20.50
C GLU A 185 1.13 -5.31 19.78
N GLN A 186 1.55 -5.11 18.53
CA GLN A 186 2.21 -6.17 17.74
C GLN A 186 3.66 -6.44 18.16
N GLY A 187 4.37 -5.46 18.70
CA GLY A 187 5.76 -5.61 19.14
C GLY A 187 5.93 -6.22 20.53
N LEU A 188 4.83 -6.40 21.28
CA LEU A 188 4.81 -7.05 22.60
C LEU A 188 4.45 -8.55 22.52
N VAL A 189 4.13 -9.04 21.33
CA VAL A 189 3.84 -10.46 21.01
C VAL A 189 5.13 -11.16 20.61
#